data_AF-A0A849RWZ1-F1
#
_entry.id   AF-A0A849RWZ1-F1
#
_cell.length_a   1.000
_cell.length_b   1.000
_cell.length_c   1.000
_cell.angle_alpha   90.00
_cell.angle_beta   90.00
_cell.angle_gamma   90.00
#
_symmetry.space_group_name_H-M   'P 1'
#
loop_
_entity.id
_entity.type
_entity.pdbx_description
1 polymer ?
#
loop_
_entity_poly.entity_id
_entity_poly.type
_entity_poly.pdbx_seq_one_letter_code
_entity_poly.pdbx_strand_id
1 'polypeptide(L)'
;MIWIEGLVPWAIFLLSAAVIVYAGTKLAHYGDQIATHTGLSGLWIGVVLMAGATSLPEIFTDVSAALMHAPDLAAGDLFGSNMANMLILGIIDQMHRQKRVWQQAAFEHALSAGLAIFLTGLAAFFVLYGSDVKLGGVGIGSMLLLLLYIFGMRLVFRQESSKWRQREQVKVVEGQTAEEPKQPSKRGELRHASIGFAVATLGLLVAAPFLAGSANAIAEQSGISSTFIGTSLVGISTSLP
;
A
#
# COMPACT_ATOMS: atom_id res chain seq x y z
N MET A 1 13.14 -36.62 9.75
CA MET A 1 11.88 -36.35 9.02
C MET A 1 11.16 -35.14 9.60
N ILE A 2 10.90 -35.09 10.91
CA ILE A 2 10.26 -33.96 11.63
C ILE A 2 10.93 -32.59 11.37
N TRP A 3 12.26 -32.52 11.32
CA TRP A 3 12.99 -31.27 11.07
C TRP A 3 12.83 -30.70 9.64
N ILE A 4 12.56 -31.56 8.64
CA ILE A 4 12.44 -31.12 7.24
C ILE A 4 11.04 -30.54 7.02
N GLU A 5 10.00 -31.15 7.61
CA GLU A 5 8.61 -30.65 7.53
C GLU A 5 8.45 -29.26 8.17
N GLY A 6 9.21 -28.97 9.23
CA GLY A 6 9.23 -27.65 9.86
C GLY A 6 9.87 -26.54 9.01
N LEU A 7 10.74 -26.88 8.05
CA LEU A 7 11.43 -25.89 7.21
C LEU A 7 10.64 -25.51 5.96
N VAL A 8 9.68 -26.33 5.54
CA VAL A 8 8.91 -26.11 4.31
C VAL A 8 8.11 -24.80 4.37
N PRO A 9 7.37 -24.47 5.46
CA PRO A 9 6.66 -23.19 5.55
C PRO A 9 7.60 -21.99 5.45
N TRP A 10 8.75 -22.04 6.13
CA TRP A 10 9.76 -20.97 6.04
C TRP A 10 10.30 -20.79 4.62
N ALA A 11 10.56 -21.88 3.90
CA ALA A 11 11.02 -21.80 2.51
C ALA A 11 9.93 -21.21 1.58
N ILE A 12 8.68 -21.64 1.73
CA ILE A 12 7.53 -21.09 0.98
C ILE A 12 7.36 -19.61 1.31
N PHE A 13 7.46 -19.23 2.58
CA PHE A 13 7.34 -17.85 3.04
C PHE A 13 8.43 -16.98 2.41
N LEU A 14 9.70 -17.38 2.52
CA LEU A 14 10.81 -16.59 1.96
C LEU A 14 10.72 -16.47 0.43
N LEU A 15 10.34 -17.55 -0.27
CA LEU A 15 10.18 -17.52 -1.72
C LEU A 15 9.02 -16.62 -2.15
N SER A 16 7.86 -16.74 -1.51
CA SER A 16 6.69 -15.91 -1.80
C SER A 16 6.91 -14.45 -1.43
N ALA A 17 7.57 -14.17 -0.30
CA ALA A 17 7.98 -12.82 0.08
C ALA A 17 8.93 -12.21 -0.96
N ALA A 18 9.93 -12.95 -1.43
CA ALA A 18 10.83 -12.47 -2.48
C ALA A 18 10.09 -12.16 -3.79
N VAL A 19 9.12 -13.01 -4.17
CA VAL A 19 8.26 -12.75 -5.34
C VAL A 19 7.40 -11.52 -5.12
N ILE A 20 6.83 -11.33 -3.94
CA ILE A 20 6.02 -10.15 -3.60
C ILE A 20 6.83 -8.87 -3.67
N VAL A 21 8.01 -8.85 -3.05
CA VAL A 21 8.92 -7.71 -3.11
C VAL A 21 9.26 -7.38 -4.56
N TYR A 22 9.72 -8.38 -5.33
CA TYR A 22 10.10 -8.17 -6.72
C TYR A 22 8.92 -7.71 -7.60
N ALA A 23 7.78 -8.39 -7.51
CA ALA A 23 6.59 -8.08 -8.30
C ALA A 23 6.00 -6.72 -7.91
N GLY A 24 5.93 -6.41 -6.62
CA GLY A 24 5.46 -5.12 -6.10
C GLY A 24 6.31 -3.96 -6.60
N THR A 25 7.65 -4.04 -6.48
CA THR A 25 8.55 -3.00 -7.00
C THR A 25 8.39 -2.83 -8.53
N LYS A 26 8.25 -3.94 -9.28
CA LYS A 26 8.00 -3.86 -10.72
C LYS A 26 6.64 -3.24 -11.03
N LEU A 27 5.61 -3.57 -10.25
CA LEU A 27 4.27 -3.03 -10.41
C LEU A 27 4.25 -1.51 -10.20
N ALA A 28 4.91 -1.03 -9.15
CA ALA A 28 5.10 0.40 -8.91
C ALA A 28 5.82 1.06 -10.09
N HIS A 29 6.92 0.48 -10.56
CA HIS A 29 7.66 1.01 -11.71
C HIS A 29 6.81 1.10 -12.99
N TYR A 30 6.04 0.06 -13.32
CA TYR A 30 5.16 0.09 -14.50
C TYR A 30 3.96 1.03 -14.29
N GLY A 31 3.46 1.16 -13.06
CA GLY A 31 2.43 2.12 -12.69
C GLY A 31 2.87 3.56 -12.99
N ASP A 32 4.10 3.91 -12.61
CA ASP A 32 4.70 5.23 -12.87
C ASP A 32 4.85 5.50 -14.38
N GLN A 33 5.33 4.50 -15.14
CA GLN A 33 5.42 4.59 -16.60
C GLN A 33 4.04 4.79 -17.24
N ILE A 34 3.02 4.03 -16.81
CA ILE A 34 1.65 4.17 -17.30
C ILE A 34 1.12 5.57 -17.00
N ALA A 35 1.29 6.06 -15.76
CA ALA A 35 0.87 7.40 -15.38
C ALA A 35 1.50 8.47 -16.26
N THR A 36 2.81 8.37 -16.47
CA THR A 36 3.59 9.30 -17.31
C THR A 36 3.15 9.27 -18.77
N HIS A 37 3.00 8.08 -19.36
CA HIS A 37 2.68 7.94 -20.80
C HIS A 37 1.23 8.25 -21.17
N THR A 38 0.29 8.07 -20.24
CA THR A 38 -1.14 8.31 -20.48
C THR A 38 -1.55 9.76 -20.24
N GLY A 39 -0.63 10.63 -19.79
CA GLY A 39 -0.96 11.98 -19.36
C GLY A 39 -1.79 12.00 -18.07
N LEU A 40 -1.91 10.86 -17.38
CA LEU A 40 -2.38 10.76 -16.00
C LEU A 40 -1.34 11.31 -15.01
N SER A 41 -0.24 11.88 -15.51
CA SER A 41 0.82 12.59 -14.78
C SER A 41 0.34 13.85 -14.04
N GLY A 42 -0.94 14.20 -14.11
CA GLY A 42 -1.53 15.09 -13.11
C GLY A 42 -1.22 14.50 -11.73
N LEU A 43 -0.56 15.29 -10.87
CA LEU A 43 -0.01 14.89 -9.57
C LEU A 43 -0.92 13.87 -8.84
N TRP A 44 -2.22 14.10 -8.86
CA TRP A 44 -3.24 13.24 -8.26
C TRP A 44 -3.38 11.82 -8.82
N ILE A 45 -3.57 11.65 -10.13
CA ILE A 45 -3.91 10.32 -10.67
C ILE A 45 -2.66 9.45 -10.64
N GLY A 46 -1.48 10.04 -10.90
CA GLY A 46 -0.19 9.39 -10.66
C GLY A 46 -0.03 8.96 -9.21
N VAL A 47 -0.26 9.85 -8.23
CA VAL A 47 -0.14 9.51 -6.80
C VAL A 47 -1.13 8.42 -6.38
N VAL A 48 -2.39 8.48 -6.81
CA VAL A 48 -3.40 7.45 -6.48
C VAL A 48 -3.07 6.11 -7.13
N LEU A 49 -2.64 6.11 -8.40
CA LEU A 49 -2.23 4.89 -9.09
C LEU A 49 -1.00 4.26 -8.41
N MET A 50 -0.02 5.08 -8.04
CA MET A 50 1.20 4.63 -7.36
C MET A 50 0.91 4.12 -5.96
N ALA A 51 0.16 4.86 -5.16
CA ALA A 51 -0.27 4.43 -3.82
C ALA A 51 -1.10 3.14 -3.89
N GLY A 52 -1.97 3.02 -4.89
CA GLY A 52 -2.71 1.78 -5.14
C GLY A 52 -1.78 0.63 -5.51
N ALA A 53 -0.82 0.85 -6.42
CA ALA A 53 0.12 -0.18 -6.88
C ALA A 53 1.00 -0.71 -5.74
N THR A 54 1.48 0.15 -4.86
CA THR A 54 2.29 -0.25 -3.70
C THR A 54 1.49 -0.94 -2.62
N SER A 55 0.17 -0.70 -2.53
CA SER A 55 -0.72 -1.37 -1.55
C SER A 55 -1.39 -2.66 -2.06
N LEU A 56 -1.19 -3.03 -3.33
CA LEU A 56 -1.73 -4.28 -3.89
C LEU A 56 -1.16 -5.55 -3.24
N PRO A 57 0.15 -5.64 -2.91
CA PRO A 57 0.70 -6.75 -2.14
C PRO A 57 -0.05 -7.05 -0.83
N GLU A 58 -0.31 -6.01 -0.04
CA GLU A 58 -1.03 -6.06 1.23
C GLU A 58 -2.46 -6.52 0.99
N ILE A 59 -3.18 -5.86 0.06
CA ILE A 59 -4.58 -6.20 -0.23
C ILE A 59 -4.72 -7.67 -0.62
N PHE A 60 -3.86 -8.19 -1.50
CA PHE A 60 -3.95 -9.58 -1.92
C PHE A 60 -3.57 -10.55 -0.80
N THR A 61 -2.62 -10.19 0.06
CA THR A 61 -2.20 -11.01 1.20
C THR A 61 -3.28 -11.05 2.28
N ASP A 62 -3.86 -9.90 2.63
CA ASP A 62 -4.97 -9.76 3.59
C ASP A 62 -6.22 -10.50 3.13
N VAL A 63 -6.61 -10.35 1.85
CA VAL A 63 -7.75 -11.08 1.29
C VAL A 63 -7.48 -12.58 1.32
N SER A 64 -6.26 -13.01 0.99
CA SER A 64 -5.89 -14.42 1.05
C SER A 64 -5.96 -14.97 2.48
N ALA A 65 -5.41 -14.26 3.46
CA ALA A 65 -5.46 -14.63 4.88
C ALA A 65 -6.90 -14.70 5.39
N ALA A 66 -7.75 -13.74 5.03
CA ALA A 66 -9.17 -13.75 5.39
C ALA A 66 -9.92 -14.95 4.78
N LEU A 67 -9.66 -15.30 3.51
CA LEU A 67 -10.23 -16.47 2.84
C LEU A 67 -9.76 -17.80 3.45
N MET A 68 -8.57 -17.82 4.06
CA MET A 68 -8.02 -18.97 4.79
C MET A 68 -8.46 -19.04 6.25
N HIS A 69 -9.42 -18.23 6.68
CA HIS A 69 -9.89 -18.15 8.07
C HIS A 69 -8.78 -17.77 9.07
N ALA A 70 -7.79 -16.99 8.63
CA ALA A 70 -6.73 -16.42 9.47
C ALA A 70 -6.89 -14.89 9.62
N PRO A 71 -8.00 -14.38 10.20
CA PRO A 71 -8.24 -12.94 10.30
C PRO A 71 -7.23 -12.22 11.21
N ASP A 72 -6.67 -12.92 12.21
CA ASP A 72 -5.63 -12.37 13.07
C ASP A 72 -4.31 -12.12 12.33
N LEU A 73 -4.04 -12.93 11.29
CA LEU A 73 -2.89 -12.73 10.41
C LEU A 73 -3.10 -11.51 9.51
N ALA A 74 -4.28 -11.36 8.92
CA ALA A 74 -4.65 -10.19 8.11
C ALA A 74 -4.63 -8.89 8.93
N ALA A 75 -5.21 -8.91 10.13
CA ALA A 75 -5.13 -7.76 11.04
C ALA A 75 -3.67 -7.46 11.42
N GLY A 76 -2.88 -8.51 11.68
CA GLY A 76 -1.45 -8.42 11.93
C GLY A 76 -0.70 -7.73 10.80
N ASP A 77 -0.90 -8.17 9.54
CA ASP A 77 -0.32 -7.57 8.33
C ASP A 77 -0.76 -6.11 8.17
N LEU A 78 -2.06 -5.81 8.22
CA LEU A 78 -2.58 -4.46 8.08
C LEU A 78 -1.95 -3.45 9.05
N PHE A 79 -1.89 -3.77 10.35
CA PHE A 79 -1.26 -2.89 11.34
C PHE A 79 0.27 -2.92 11.26
N GLY A 80 0.85 -4.08 10.96
CA GLY A 80 2.29 -4.28 10.81
C GLY A 80 2.89 -3.51 9.64
N SER A 81 2.21 -3.52 8.50
CA SER A 81 2.57 -2.75 7.31
C SER A 81 2.59 -1.25 7.58
N ASN A 82 1.59 -0.75 8.31
CA ASN A 82 1.59 0.64 8.77
C ASN A 82 2.79 0.95 9.68
N MET A 83 3.13 0.05 10.61
CA MET A 83 4.31 0.19 11.47
C MET A 83 5.62 0.13 10.66
N ALA A 84 5.72 -0.79 9.70
CA ALA A 84 6.87 -0.94 8.81
C ALA A 84 7.08 0.31 7.95
N ASN A 85 6.02 0.88 7.40
CA ASN A 85 6.06 2.13 6.65
C ASN A 85 6.60 3.30 7.50
N MET A 86 6.19 3.40 8.77
CA MET A 86 6.74 4.42 9.67
C MET A 86 8.22 4.18 9.98
N LEU A 87 8.64 2.91 10.14
CA LEU A 87 10.04 2.55 10.33
C LEU A 87 10.88 2.91 9.10
N ILE A 88 10.42 2.60 7.89
CA ILE A 88 11.07 2.93 6.63
C ILE A 88 11.25 4.46 6.50
N LEU A 89 10.19 5.23 6.78
CA LEU A 89 10.28 6.70 6.79
C LEU A 89 11.31 7.21 7.80
N GLY A 90 11.36 6.64 9.01
CA GLY A 90 12.36 6.98 10.03
C GLY A 90 13.79 6.67 9.59
N ILE A 91 14.02 5.54 8.91
CA ILE A 91 15.32 5.17 8.34
C ILE A 91 15.72 6.16 7.24
N ILE A 92 14.81 6.49 6.32
CA ILE A 92 15.06 7.44 5.22
C ILE A 92 15.48 8.80 5.77
N ASP A 93 14.78 9.31 6.79
CA ASP A 93 15.11 10.60 7.40
C ASP A 93 16.47 10.58 8.10
N GLN A 94 16.78 9.51 8.85
CA GLN A 94 18.08 9.35 9.50
C GLN A 94 19.24 9.31 8.49
N MET A 95 19.01 8.77 7.28
CA MET A 95 19.98 8.80 6.19
C MET A 95 20.13 10.21 5.58
N HIS A 96 19.09 11.04 5.60
CA HIS A 96 19.04 12.36 4.96
C HIS A 96 19.11 13.53 5.95
N ARG A 97 20.03 13.46 6.94
CA ARG A 97 20.26 14.44 8.03
C ARG A 97 20.30 15.94 7.66
N GLN A 98 20.47 16.29 6.38
CA GLN A 98 20.65 17.67 5.91
C GLN A 98 19.34 18.39 5.50
N LYS A 99 18.20 17.68 5.41
CA LYS A 99 16.89 18.29 5.11
C LYS A 99 15.93 18.00 6.25
N ARG A 100 15.20 19.03 6.71
CA ARG A 100 14.05 18.86 7.63
C ARG A 100 12.86 18.27 6.85
N VAL A 101 13.02 17.05 6.35
CA VAL A 101 12.04 16.37 5.48
C VAL A 101 10.68 16.31 6.20
N TRP A 102 10.68 15.97 7.48
CA TRP A 102 9.48 15.94 8.32
C TRP A 102 8.73 17.27 8.39
N GLN A 103 9.41 18.40 8.62
CA GLN A 103 8.72 19.67 8.82
C GLN A 103 8.10 20.22 7.53
N GLN A 104 8.77 20.07 6.38
CA GLN A 104 8.25 20.61 5.12
C GLN A 104 7.19 19.69 4.48
N ALA A 105 7.39 18.36 4.53
CA ALA A 105 6.41 17.41 3.98
C ALA A 105 5.15 17.28 4.85
N ALA A 106 5.26 17.35 6.19
CA ALA A 106 4.12 17.14 7.08
C ALA A 106 3.04 18.23 6.94
N PHE A 107 3.40 19.49 6.67
CA PHE A 107 2.40 20.55 6.47
C PHE A 107 1.67 20.43 5.14
N GLU A 108 2.32 19.96 4.07
CA GLU A 108 1.66 19.78 2.78
C GLU A 108 0.69 18.59 2.79
N HIS A 109 1.00 17.54 3.55
CA HIS A 109 0.23 16.30 3.65
C HIS A 109 -0.57 16.14 4.96
N ALA A 110 -0.71 17.21 5.75
CA ALA A 110 -1.35 17.16 7.08
C ALA A 110 -2.77 16.56 7.05
N LEU A 111 -3.57 16.87 6.03
CA LEU A 111 -4.92 16.31 5.88
C LEU A 111 -4.87 14.81 5.63
N SER A 112 -4.02 14.35 4.72
CA SER A 112 -3.85 12.92 4.39
C SER A 112 -3.34 12.14 5.60
N ALA A 113 -2.33 12.67 6.32
CA ALA A 113 -1.82 12.08 7.55
C ALA A 113 -2.89 12.03 8.65
N GLY A 114 -3.64 13.11 8.86
CA GLY A 114 -4.73 13.16 9.83
C GLY A 114 -5.85 12.16 9.54
N LEU A 115 -6.23 12.02 8.26
CA LEU A 115 -7.20 11.01 7.82
C LEU A 115 -6.68 9.59 8.03
N ALA A 116 -5.41 9.32 7.70
CA ALA A 116 -4.80 8.01 7.92
C ALA A 116 -4.79 7.64 9.42
N ILE A 117 -4.40 8.56 10.30
CA ILE A 117 -4.43 8.37 11.76
C ILE A 117 -5.86 8.10 12.24
N PHE A 118 -6.82 8.90 11.78
CA PHE A 118 -8.23 8.76 12.17
C PHE A 118 -8.82 7.41 11.75
N LEU A 119 -8.63 7.01 10.47
CA LEU A 119 -9.12 5.74 9.96
C LEU A 119 -8.45 4.54 10.65
N THR A 120 -7.14 4.60 10.88
CA THR A 120 -6.40 3.55 11.59
C THR A 120 -6.87 3.42 13.03
N GLY A 121 -7.07 4.55 13.73
CA GLY A 121 -7.61 4.56 15.08
C GLY A 121 -9.04 4.02 15.16
N LEU A 122 -9.88 4.35 14.17
CA LEU A 122 -11.24 3.82 14.08
C LEU A 122 -11.25 2.31 13.78
N ALA A 123 -10.35 1.83 12.92
CA ALA A 123 -10.16 0.40 12.68
C ALA A 123 -9.73 -0.33 13.96
N ALA A 124 -8.74 0.21 14.69
CA ALA A 124 -8.31 -0.32 15.98
C ALA A 124 -9.46 -0.33 17.01
N PHE A 125 -10.27 0.72 17.06
CA PHE A 125 -11.47 0.76 17.92
C PHE A 125 -12.43 -0.40 17.62
N PHE A 126 -12.73 -0.67 16.35
CA PHE A 126 -13.60 -1.79 15.98
C PHE A 126 -13.01 -3.15 16.31
N VAL A 127 -11.68 -3.32 16.20
CA VAL A 127 -10.98 -4.54 16.59
C VAL A 127 -11.04 -4.75 18.12
N LEU A 128 -10.82 -3.69 18.90
CA LEU A 128 -10.74 -3.79 20.37
C LEU A 128 -12.11 -3.95 21.05
N TYR A 129 -13.13 -3.23 20.58
CA TYR A 129 -14.44 -3.23 21.22
C TYR A 129 -15.42 -4.23 20.60
N GLY A 130 -15.10 -4.73 19.41
CA GLY A 130 -16.02 -5.55 18.63
C GLY A 130 -17.25 -4.76 18.17
N SER A 131 -17.81 -5.15 17.03
CA SER A 131 -19.13 -4.68 16.61
C SER A 131 -19.92 -5.86 16.09
N ASP A 132 -20.90 -6.30 16.86
CA ASP A 132 -21.79 -7.40 16.47
C ASP A 132 -22.84 -6.98 15.44
N VAL A 133 -22.92 -5.69 15.13
CA VAL A 133 -23.94 -5.15 14.23
C VAL A 133 -23.49 -5.33 12.78
N LYS A 134 -24.17 -6.26 12.11
CA LYS A 134 -23.99 -6.54 10.67
C LYS A 134 -25.20 -6.02 9.90
N LEU A 135 -24.94 -5.38 8.77
CA LEU A 135 -25.97 -4.97 7.81
C LEU A 135 -25.70 -5.68 6.48
N GLY A 136 -26.62 -6.53 6.04
CA GLY A 136 -26.45 -7.30 4.79
C GLY A 136 -25.25 -8.27 4.81
N GLY A 137 -24.85 -8.76 5.99
CA GLY A 137 -23.70 -9.67 6.16
C GLY A 137 -22.34 -8.96 6.32
N VAL A 138 -22.29 -7.64 6.17
CA VAL A 138 -21.08 -6.82 6.33
C VAL A 138 -21.13 -6.07 7.66
N GLY A 139 -20.03 -6.05 8.42
CA GLY A 139 -19.96 -5.33 9.69
C GLY A 139 -20.05 -3.81 9.47
N ILE A 140 -20.88 -3.12 10.25
CA ILE A 140 -21.09 -1.66 10.11
C ILE A 140 -19.77 -0.90 10.17
N GLY A 141 -18.81 -1.35 10.99
CA GLY A 141 -17.50 -0.72 11.08
C GLY A 141 -16.73 -0.70 9.76
N SER A 142 -16.76 -1.78 9.00
CA SER A 142 -16.11 -1.84 7.67
C SER A 142 -16.79 -0.93 6.64
N MET A 143 -18.12 -0.84 6.66
CA MET A 143 -18.87 0.08 5.80
C MET A 143 -18.55 1.53 6.14
N LEU A 144 -18.50 1.85 7.44
CA LEU A 144 -18.15 3.20 7.91
C LEU A 144 -16.72 3.57 7.51
N LEU A 145 -15.75 2.66 7.68
CA LEU A 145 -14.37 2.86 7.23
C LEU A 145 -14.29 3.12 5.73
N LEU A 146 -14.99 2.34 4.91
CA LEU A 146 -15.03 2.53 3.46
C LEU A 146 -15.63 3.89 3.08
N LEU A 147 -16.76 4.28 3.68
CA LEU A 147 -17.41 5.56 3.42
C LEU A 147 -16.52 6.74 3.82
N LEU A 148 -15.88 6.66 5.00
CA LEU A 148 -14.96 7.69 5.49
C LEU A 148 -13.69 7.76 4.65
N TYR A 149 -13.16 6.63 4.16
CA TYR A 149 -12.03 6.61 3.23
C TYR A 149 -12.38 7.31 1.92
N ILE A 150 -13.51 6.97 1.29
CA ILE A 150 -13.97 7.61 0.04
C ILE A 150 -14.19 9.11 0.26
N PHE A 151 -14.81 9.48 1.38
CA PHE A 151 -15.03 10.88 1.73
C PHE A 151 -13.71 11.63 1.97
N GLY A 152 -12.79 11.04 2.74
CA GLY A 152 -11.46 11.58 3.01
C GLY A 152 -10.66 11.79 1.74
N MET A 153 -10.64 10.80 0.84
CA MET A 153 -10.00 10.91 -0.47
C MET A 153 -10.62 12.03 -1.33
N ARG A 154 -11.94 12.24 -1.27
CA ARG A 154 -12.57 13.39 -1.93
C ARG A 154 -12.15 14.73 -1.33
N LEU A 155 -12.00 14.83 -0.01
CA LEU A 155 -11.52 16.06 0.63
C LEU A 155 -10.08 16.36 0.24
N VAL A 156 -9.22 15.35 0.30
CA VAL A 156 -7.82 15.37 -0.11
C VAL A 156 -7.75 15.85 -1.57
N PHE A 157 -8.49 15.22 -2.48
CA PHE A 157 -8.59 15.63 -3.89
C PHE A 157 -8.98 17.10 -4.08
N ARG A 158 -10.02 17.56 -3.39
CA ARG A 158 -10.48 18.96 -3.49
C ARG A 158 -9.40 19.94 -3.03
N GLN A 159 -8.60 19.57 -2.02
CA GLN A 159 -7.56 20.44 -1.48
C GLN A 159 -6.39 20.60 -2.46
N GLU A 160 -5.76 19.52 -2.94
CA GLU A 160 -4.63 19.74 -3.87
C GLU A 160 -5.09 20.15 -5.27
N SER A 161 -6.32 19.84 -5.71
CA SER A 161 -6.85 20.42 -6.97
C SER A 161 -6.91 21.95 -6.90
N SER A 162 -7.22 22.52 -5.73
CA SER A 162 -7.18 23.96 -5.47
C SER A 162 -5.74 24.50 -5.46
N LYS A 163 -4.83 23.84 -4.73
CA LYS A 163 -3.40 24.23 -4.67
C LYS A 163 -2.71 24.16 -6.04
N TRP A 164 -3.04 23.14 -6.85
CA TRP A 164 -2.54 23.01 -8.21
C TRP A 164 -2.93 24.23 -9.05
N ARG A 165 -4.21 24.60 -9.06
CA ARG A 165 -4.69 25.77 -9.82
C ARG A 165 -4.00 27.07 -9.39
N GLN A 166 -3.74 27.26 -8.10
CA GLN A 166 -2.98 28.42 -7.61
C GLN A 166 -1.53 28.39 -8.11
N ARG A 167 -0.83 27.24 -8.03
CA ARG A 167 0.54 27.10 -8.53
C ARG A 167 0.63 27.35 -10.04
N GLU A 168 -0.34 26.86 -10.81
CA GLU A 168 -0.45 27.10 -12.25
C GLU A 168 -0.61 28.60 -12.55
N GLN A 169 -1.52 29.28 -11.83
CA GLN A 169 -1.75 30.72 -12.00
C GLN A 169 -0.52 31.56 -11.62
N VAL A 170 0.19 31.21 -10.55
CA VAL A 170 1.43 31.90 -10.16
C VAL A 170 2.51 31.74 -11.24
N LYS A 171 2.70 30.54 -11.79
CA LYS A 171 3.65 30.30 -12.90
C LYS A 171 3.33 31.16 -14.13
N VAL A 172 2.04 31.27 -14.47
CA VAL A 172 1.57 32.11 -15.57
C VAL A 172 1.82 33.61 -15.30
N VAL A 173 1.61 34.07 -14.07
CA VAL A 173 1.87 35.47 -13.66
C VAL A 173 3.36 35.79 -13.61
N GLU A 174 4.21 34.85 -13.18
CA GLU A 174 5.67 35.01 -13.12
C GLU A 174 6.37 34.86 -14.48
N GLY A 175 5.61 34.64 -15.56
CA GLY A 175 6.16 34.47 -16.91
C GLY A 175 6.98 33.19 -17.09
N GLN A 176 6.89 32.25 -16.15
CA GLN A 176 7.46 30.92 -16.29
C GLN A 176 6.56 30.13 -17.23
N THR A 177 7.03 29.90 -18.45
CA THR A 177 6.31 29.05 -19.41
C THR A 177 6.12 27.69 -18.78
N ALA A 178 4.88 27.18 -18.75
CA ALA A 178 4.62 25.82 -18.33
C ALA A 178 5.54 24.90 -19.13
N GLU A 179 6.35 24.08 -18.43
CA GLU A 179 7.13 23.03 -19.09
C GLU A 179 6.16 22.25 -20.00
N GLU A 180 6.43 22.24 -21.31
CA GLU A 180 5.62 21.46 -22.23
C GLU A 180 5.58 20.02 -21.70
N PRO A 181 4.39 19.42 -21.54
CA PRO A 181 4.31 18.03 -21.13
C PRO A 181 5.13 17.21 -22.14
N LYS A 182 6.12 16.47 -21.61
CA LYS A 182 6.99 15.58 -22.41
C LYS A 182 6.11 14.80 -23.39
N GLN A 183 6.49 14.84 -24.67
CA GLN A 183 5.71 14.33 -25.80
C GLN A 183 4.99 13.00 -25.51
N PRO A 184 3.72 12.84 -25.93
CA PRO A 184 2.96 11.62 -25.72
C PRO A 184 3.58 10.43 -26.48
N SER A 185 3.40 9.26 -25.88
CA SER A 185 4.06 7.97 -26.11
C SER A 185 4.33 7.54 -27.56
N LYS A 186 5.47 6.86 -27.75
CA LYS A 186 5.53 5.73 -28.70
C LYS A 186 4.60 4.65 -28.16
N ARG A 187 3.51 4.31 -28.87
CA ARG A 187 2.54 3.24 -28.52
C ARG A 187 3.17 1.94 -27.99
N GLY A 188 4.40 1.61 -28.41
CA GLY A 188 5.15 0.45 -27.94
C GLY A 188 5.54 0.50 -26.46
N GLU A 189 5.91 1.67 -25.92
CA GLU A 189 6.34 1.84 -24.53
C GLU A 189 5.18 1.67 -23.56
N LEU A 190 4.03 2.29 -23.86
CA LEU A 190 2.80 2.10 -23.07
C LEU A 190 2.36 0.64 -23.05
N ARG A 191 2.41 -0.06 -24.20
CA ARG A 191 2.04 -1.48 -24.27
C ARG A 191 2.97 -2.35 -23.42
N HIS A 192 4.28 -2.07 -23.44
CA HIS A 192 5.23 -2.78 -22.61
C HIS A 192 4.95 -2.56 -21.12
N ALA A 193 4.72 -1.31 -20.70
CA ALA A 193 4.38 -0.97 -19.32
C ALA A 193 3.07 -1.66 -18.88
N SER A 194 2.01 -1.65 -19.70
CA SER A 194 0.75 -2.32 -19.37
C SER A 194 0.88 -3.84 -19.25
N ILE A 195 1.64 -4.48 -20.14
CA ILE A 195 1.91 -5.93 -20.05
C ILE A 195 2.73 -6.24 -18.79
N GLY A 196 3.78 -5.46 -18.54
CA GLY A 196 4.61 -5.59 -17.36
C GLY A 196 3.80 -5.44 -16.06
N PHE A 197 2.92 -4.44 -16.01
CA PHE A 197 2.00 -4.22 -14.90
C PHE A 197 1.11 -5.44 -14.68
N ALA A 198 0.45 -5.94 -15.74
CA ALA A 198 -0.42 -7.12 -15.64
C ALA A 198 0.33 -8.37 -15.16
N VAL A 199 1.54 -8.62 -15.68
CA VAL A 199 2.38 -9.75 -15.26
C VAL A 199 2.78 -9.63 -13.78
N ALA A 200 3.15 -8.43 -13.34
CA ALA A 200 3.49 -8.17 -11.94
C ALA A 200 2.26 -8.38 -11.01
N THR A 201 1.08 -7.88 -11.40
CA THR A 201 -0.17 -8.13 -10.66
C THR A 201 -0.48 -9.62 -10.56
N LEU A 202 -0.32 -10.38 -11.65
CA LEU A 202 -0.51 -11.84 -11.63
C LEU A 202 0.51 -12.53 -10.72
N GLY A 203 1.76 -12.07 -10.70
CA GLY A 203 2.78 -12.56 -9.78
C GLY A 203 2.38 -12.37 -8.32
N LEU A 204 1.86 -11.19 -7.96
CA LEU A 204 1.34 -10.92 -6.62
C LEU A 204 0.12 -11.80 -6.29
N LEU A 205 -0.85 -11.91 -7.19
CA LEU A 205 -2.05 -12.73 -6.99
C LEU A 205 -1.71 -14.20 -6.74
N VAL A 206 -0.69 -14.72 -7.43
CA VAL A 206 -0.23 -16.10 -7.24
C VAL A 206 0.54 -16.23 -5.93
N ALA A 207 1.43 -15.29 -5.60
CA ALA A 207 2.29 -15.39 -4.43
C ALA A 207 1.57 -15.15 -3.10
N ALA A 208 0.57 -14.28 -3.07
CA ALA A 208 -0.11 -13.86 -1.84
C ALA A 208 -0.76 -15.02 -1.04
N PRO A 209 -1.49 -15.98 -1.66
CA PRO A 209 -2.00 -17.15 -0.93
C PRO A 209 -0.89 -18.01 -0.32
N PHE A 210 0.24 -18.17 -1.01
CA PHE A 210 1.37 -18.93 -0.46
C PHE A 210 2.05 -18.19 0.69
N LEU A 211 2.19 -16.86 0.60
CA LEU A 211 2.72 -16.04 1.69
C LEU A 211 1.85 -16.16 2.94
N ALA A 212 0.56 -15.88 2.81
CA ALA A 212 -0.37 -15.93 3.94
C ALA A 212 -0.51 -17.35 4.52
N GLY A 213 -0.62 -18.37 3.67
CA GLY A 213 -0.74 -19.76 4.12
C GLY A 213 0.52 -20.25 4.84
N SER A 214 1.71 -19.93 4.31
CA SER A 214 2.97 -20.29 4.97
C SER A 214 3.20 -19.51 6.26
N ALA A 215 2.84 -18.23 6.32
CA ALA A 215 2.89 -17.43 7.54
C ALA A 215 1.97 -18.00 8.64
N ASN A 216 0.75 -18.41 8.29
CA ASN A 216 -0.14 -19.07 9.27
C ASN A 216 0.43 -20.41 9.75
N ALA A 217 0.98 -21.22 8.83
CA ALA A 217 1.62 -22.49 9.19
C ALA A 217 2.86 -22.28 10.09
N ILE A 218 3.64 -21.23 9.85
CA ILE A 218 4.77 -20.84 10.73
C ILE A 218 4.24 -20.54 12.14
N ALA A 219 3.19 -19.73 12.26
CA ALA A 219 2.59 -19.38 13.54
C ALA A 219 2.15 -20.63 14.33
N GLU A 220 1.43 -21.55 13.67
CA GLU A 220 0.97 -22.81 14.27
C GLU A 220 2.13 -23.71 14.71
N GLN A 221 3.19 -23.83 13.90
CA GLN A 221 4.32 -24.71 14.19
C GLN A 221 5.26 -24.14 15.26
N SER A 222 5.49 -22.83 15.27
CA SER A 222 6.39 -22.19 16.23
C SER A 222 5.70 -21.87 17.56
N GLY A 223 4.36 -21.94 17.63
CA GLY A 223 3.57 -21.49 18.78
C GLY A 223 3.58 -19.97 18.98
N ILE A 224 3.97 -19.22 17.94
CA ILE A 224 3.96 -17.75 17.94
C ILE A 224 2.60 -17.31 17.42
N SER A 225 2.02 -16.23 17.96
CA SER A 225 0.68 -15.80 17.51
C SER A 225 0.67 -15.37 16.04
N SER A 226 -0.41 -15.71 15.32
CA SER A 226 -0.62 -15.27 13.94
C SER A 226 -0.59 -13.74 13.82
N THR A 227 -1.06 -13.02 14.85
CA THR A 227 -0.93 -11.57 14.93
C THR A 227 0.53 -11.12 14.90
N PHE A 228 1.41 -11.72 15.72
CA PHE A 228 2.83 -11.33 15.73
C PHE A 228 3.53 -11.67 14.41
N ILE A 229 3.26 -12.85 13.84
CA ILE A 229 3.80 -13.23 12.53
C ILE A 229 3.31 -12.28 11.43
N GLY A 230 2.02 -11.93 11.45
CA GLY A 230 1.44 -10.94 10.55
C GLY A 230 2.11 -9.57 10.69
N THR A 231 2.21 -9.07 11.92
CA THR A 231 2.79 -7.75 12.21
C THR A 231 4.27 -7.63 11.88
N SER A 232 5.05 -8.69 12.12
CA SER A 232 6.50 -8.64 11.98
C SER A 232 7.02 -9.14 10.64
N LEU A 233 6.50 -10.25 10.13
CA LEU A 233 7.03 -10.88 8.92
C LEU A 233 6.22 -10.49 7.69
N VAL A 234 4.90 -10.70 7.73
CA VAL A 234 4.03 -10.42 6.59
C VAL A 234 4.04 -8.93 6.28
N GLY A 235 3.77 -8.09 7.28
CA GLY A 235 3.68 -6.64 7.10
C GLY A 235 4.96 -5.98 6.62
N ILE A 236 6.13 -6.49 7.03
CA ILE A 236 7.40 -6.00 6.47
C ILE A 236 7.54 -6.45 5.00
N SER A 237 7.22 -7.71 4.69
CA SER A 237 7.41 -8.27 3.35
C SER A 237 6.52 -7.59 2.30
N THR A 238 5.29 -7.24 2.67
CA THR A 238 4.33 -6.57 1.80
C THR A 238 4.59 -5.06 1.68
N SER A 239 5.23 -4.43 2.68
CA SER A 239 5.59 -2.99 2.68
C SER A 239 6.96 -2.64 2.07
N LEU A 240 7.79 -3.65 1.74
CA LEU A 240 9.10 -3.45 1.11
C LEU A 240 9.08 -2.93 -0.36
N PRO A 241 8.12 -3.35 -1.21
CA PRO A 241 7.93 -2.80 -2.56
C PRO A 241 7.95 -1.27 -2.70
#